data_AF-N8RBF0-F1
#
_entry.id   AF-N8RBF0-F1
#
_cell.length_a   1.000
_cell.length_b   1.000
_cell.length_c   1.000
_cell.angle_alpha   90.00
_cell.angle_beta   90.00
_cell.angle_gamma   90.00
#
_symmetry.space_group_name_H-M   'P 1'
#
loop_
_entity.id
_entity.type
_entity.pdbx_description
1 polymer ?
#
loop_
_entity_poly.entity_id
_entity_poly.type
_entity_poly.pdbx_seq_one_letter_code
_entity_poly.pdbx_strand_id
1 'polypeptide(L)' 'MEMQALQALIKGRTPPEQICIEQLVTWAKQYLSTTTTEYKLLGIAVNIVLLHYLKQAQAYL' A
#
# COMPACT_ATOMS: atom_id res chain seq x y z
N MET A 1 11.01 -2.00 -2.13
CA MET A 1 9.88 -2.96 -2.18
C MET A 1 9.79 -3.51 -3.59
N GLU A 2 9.22 -4.69 -3.81
CA GLU A 2 9.10 -5.30 -5.14
C GLU A 2 7.64 -5.38 -5.59
N MET A 3 7.39 -5.44 -6.90
CA MET A 3 6.04 -5.45 -7.47
C MET A 3 5.24 -6.68 -7.01
N GLN A 4 5.94 -7.79 -6.75
CA GLN A 4 5.33 -9.01 -6.24
C GLN A 4 4.76 -8.82 -4.83
N ALA A 5 5.42 -8.02 -3.98
CA ALA A 5 4.92 -7.71 -2.64
C ALA A 5 3.63 -6.87 -2.70
N LEU A 6 3.56 -5.90 -3.61
CA LEU A 6 2.35 -5.12 -3.89
C LEU A 6 1.18 -6.03 -4.31
N GLN A 7 1.44 -6.94 -5.26
CA GLN A 7 0.40 -7.87 -5.71
C GLN A 7 -0.03 -8.85 -4.61
N ALA A 8 0.89 -9.28 -3.75
CA ALA A 8 0.58 -10.16 -2.63
C ALA A 8 -0.32 -9.45 -1.60
N LEU A 9 -0.04 -8.19 -1.26
CA LEU A 9 -0.91 -7.36 -0.42
C LEU A 9 -2.30 -7.21 -1.04
N ILE A 10 -2.37 -6.81 -2.32
CA ILE A 10 -3.65 -6.58 -3.02
C ILE A 10 -4.49 -7.86 -3.10
N LYS A 11 -3.85 -9.03 -3.23
CA LYS A 11 -4.51 -10.34 -3.23
C LYS A 11 -4.80 -10.88 -1.83
N GLY A 12 -4.54 -10.12 -0.76
CA GLY A 12 -4.75 -10.52 0.63
C GLY A 12 -3.81 -11.63 1.11
N ARG A 13 -2.71 -11.88 0.41
CA ARG A 13 -1.70 -12.90 0.76
C ARG A 13 -0.65 -12.38 1.74
N THR A 14 -0.50 -11.06 1.83
CA THR A 14 0.38 -10.39 2.78
C THR A 14 -0.48 -9.51 3.70
N PRO A 15 -0.36 -9.66 5.03
CA PRO A 15 -1.05 -8.80 5.98
C PRO A 15 -0.64 -7.32 5.81
N PRO A 16 -1.57 -6.35 5.89
CA PRO A 16 -1.24 -4.93 5.76
C PRO A 16 -0.19 -4.44 6.78
N GLU A 17 -0.14 -5.04 7.96
CA GLU A 17 0.79 -4.70 9.06
C GLU A 17 2.25 -4.97 8.69
N GLN A 18 2.50 -5.88 7.74
CA GLN A 18 3.84 -6.21 7.27
C GLN A 18 4.36 -5.23 6.20
N ILE A 19 3.53 -4.28 5.77
CA ILE A 19 3.86 -3.34 4.71
C ILE A 19 4.23 -1.98 5.31
N CYS A 20 5.45 -1.54 5.04
CA CYS A 20 5.93 -0.22 5.44
C CYS A 20 5.36 0.87 4.50
N ILE A 21 4.48 1.74 5.02
CA ILE A 21 3.88 2.86 4.26
C ILE A 21 4.97 3.82 3.73
N GLU A 22 5.99 4.13 4.53
CA GLU A 22 7.06 5.04 4.11
C GLU A 22 7.80 4.53 2.86
N GLN A 23 7.99 3.21 2.77
CA GLN A 23 8.56 2.59 1.57
C GLN A 23 7.63 2.71 0.37
N LEU A 24 6.31 2.53 0.52
CA LEU A 24 5.33 2.74 -0.56
C LEU A 24 5.37 4.19 -1.08
N VAL A 25 5.40 5.16 -0.17
CA VAL A 25 5.44 6.60 -0.50
C VAL A 25 6.75 6.95 -1.20
N THR A 26 7.88 6.44 -0.70
CA THR A 26 9.20 6.64 -1.33
C THR A 26 9.19 6.09 -2.75
N TRP A 27 8.55 4.94 -2.97
CA TRP A 27 8.47 4.34 -4.29
C TRP A 27 7.56 5.13 -5.23
N ALA A 28 6.41 5.62 -4.75
CA ALA A 28 5.51 6.45 -5.52
C ALA A 28 6.19 7.75 -6.01
N LYS A 29 7.06 8.35 -5.18
CA LYS A 29 7.83 9.56 -5.55
C LYS A 29 8.82 9.36 -6.70
N GLN A 30 9.19 8.12 -7.02
CA GLN A 30 10.10 7.82 -8.13
C GLN A 30 9.40 7.85 -9.50
N TYR A 31 8.07 7.83 -9.54
CA TYR A 31 7.30 7.87 -10.78
C TYR A 31 7.09 9.31 -11.24
N LEU A 32 7.47 9.58 -12.49
CA LEU A 32 7.21 10.87 -13.17
C LEU A 32 5.77 11.03 -13.64
N SER A 33 5.01 9.93 -13.69
CA SER A 33 3.61 9.91 -14.13
C SER A 33 2.74 9.06 -13.22
N THR A 34 1.57 9.61 -12.89
CA THR A 34 0.56 8.96 -12.04
C THR A 34 -0.39 8.05 -12.83
N THR A 35 -0.30 8.05 -14.16
CA THR A 35 -1.21 7.28 -15.03
C THR A 35 -0.77 5.83 -15.25
N THR A 36 0.47 5.50 -14.88
CA THR A 36 1.05 4.16 -15.00
C THR A 36 0.31 3.14 -14.13
N THR A 37 0.30 1.89 -14.57
CA THR A 37 -0.33 0.79 -13.83
C THR A 37 0.33 0.60 -12.47
N GLU A 38 1.65 0.69 -12.42
CA GLU A 38 2.47 0.55 -11.22
C GLU A 38 2.16 1.64 -10.19
N TYR A 39 2.03 2.90 -10.62
CA TYR A 39 1.64 3.98 -9.73
C TYR A 39 0.23 3.78 -9.15
N LYS A 40 -0.72 3.32 -9.98
CA LYS A 40 -2.07 3.00 -9.51
C LYS A 40 -2.07 1.87 -8.49
N LEU A 41 -1.26 0.83 -8.70
CA LEU A 41 -1.10 -0.27 -7.74
C LEU A 41 -0.53 0.20 -6.41
N LEU A 42 0.45 1.11 -6.43
CA LEU A 42 0.97 1.76 -5.22
C LEU A 42 -0.14 2.50 -4.47
N GLY A 43 -0.97 3.27 -5.17
CA GLY A 43 -2.12 3.95 -4.56
C GLY A 43 -3.11 3.00 -3.90
N ILE A 44 -3.43 1.88 -4.55
CA ILE A 44 -4.31 0.83 -3.98
C ILE A 44 -3.68 0.25 -2.71
N ALA A 45 -2.39 -0.07 -2.72
CA ALA A 45 -1.72 -0.63 -1.57
C ALA A 45 -1.67 0.33 -0.38
N VAL A 46 -1.37 1.61 -0.62
CA VAL A 46 -1.42 2.64 0.43
C VAL A 46 -2.81 2.69 1.06
N ASN A 47 -3.87 2.69 0.24
CA ASN A 47 -5.24 2.70 0.74
C ASN A 47 -5.59 1.46 1.59
N ILE A 48 -5.13 0.27 1.21
CA ILE A 48 -5.35 -0.96 1.98
C ILE A 48 -4.71 -0.83 3.36
N VAL A 49 -3.44 -0.38 3.43
CA VAL A 49 -2.72 -0.28 4.70
C VAL A 49 -3.31 0.80 5.60
N LEU A 50 -3.63 1.98 5.05
CA LEU A 50 -4.28 3.04 5.82
C LEU A 50 -5.66 2.64 6.34
N LEU A 51 -6.48 1.99 5.51
CA LEU A 51 -7.80 1.52 5.92
C LEU A 51 -7.70 0.48 7.04
N HIS A 52 -6.71 -0.40 6.97
CA HIS A 52 -6.47 -1.39 8.01
C HIS A 52 -6.16 -0.73 9.37
N TYR A 53 -5.21 0.21 9.42
CA TYR A 53 -4.90 0.92 10.66
C TYR A 53 -6.03 1.81 11.14
N LEU A 54 -6.80 2.43 10.23
CA LEU A 54 -7.98 3.20 10.59
C LEU A 54 -9.03 2.34 11.30
N LYS A 55 -9.28 1.12 10.78
CA LYS A 55 -10.19 0.17 11.43
C LYS A 55 -9.70 -0.26 12.80
N GLN A 56 -8.40 -0.50 12.96
CA GLN A 56 -7.83 -0.79 14.27
C GLN A 56 -8.05 0.38 15.24
N ALA A 57 -7.69 1.60 14.83
CA ALA A 57 -7.86 2.80 15.64
C ALA A 57 -9.33 3.02 16.04
N GLN A 58 -10.27 2.80 15.12
CA GLN A 58 -11.71 2.89 15.39
C GLN A 58 -12.18 1.86 16.42
N ALA A 59 -11.58 0.67 16.50
CA ALA A 59 -11.93 -0.32 17.50
C ALA A 59 -11.52 0.08 18.94
N TYR A 60 -10.67 1.08 19.08
CA TYR A 60 -10.27 1.65 20.38
C TYR A 60 -11.08 2.90 20.78
N LEU A 61 -12.04 3.34 19.95
CA LEU A 61 -12.97 4.45 20.20
C LEU A 61 -14.35 3.93 20.57
#